data_AF-A0A662K9V9-F1
#
_entry.id   AF-A0A662K9V9-F1
#
_cell.length_a   1.000
_cell.length_b   1.000
_cell.length_c   1.000
_cell.angle_alpha   90.00
_cell.angle_beta   90.00
_cell.angle_gamma   90.00
#
_symmetry.space_group_name_H-M   'P 1'
#
loop_
_entity.id
_entity.type
_entity.pdbx_description
1 polymer ?
#
loop_
_entity_poly.entity_id
_entity_poly.type
_entity_poly.pdbx_seq_one_letter_code
_entity_poly.pdbx_strand_id
1 'polypeptide(L)'
;MPRSGRIRNFLREYKESPKIEKLSFLAPFLILLIECILLAHAIDLKEVYVILLTAVLVIISVAEIILVTLEIHEEHQRRNFGKILAIKVDDFVIDSKVKNVKKIVEDFIKKYPEYRLKRNEVYHTACQVLETHKEEEIEKKLMEDLNKFIKKNKKMNVNEIVKTFIKKNQKYKNYRDKIYEKTCEIKRKNN
;
A
#
# COMPACT_ATOMS: atom_id res chain seq x y z
N MET A 1 13.51 7.94 -18.99
CA MET A 1 12.75 9.21 -19.02
C MET A 1 12.02 9.41 -17.71
N PRO A 2 12.51 10.25 -16.77
CA PRO A 2 12.04 10.21 -15.36
C PRO A 2 11.20 11.42 -14.89
N ARG A 3 10.76 12.34 -15.75
CA ARG A 3 10.09 13.59 -15.29
C ARG A 3 8.57 13.53 -15.12
N SER A 4 7.84 12.65 -15.82
CA SER A 4 6.36 12.56 -15.72
C SER A 4 5.86 11.72 -14.52
N GLY A 5 6.75 10.97 -13.85
CA GLY A 5 6.37 10.12 -12.72
C GLY A 5 5.96 10.90 -11.47
N ARG A 6 6.57 12.05 -11.20
CA ARG A 6 6.26 12.86 -10.01
C ARG A 6 4.86 13.45 -10.07
N ILE A 7 4.48 14.05 -11.20
CA ILE A 7 3.15 14.65 -11.37
C ILE A 7 2.06 13.56 -11.30
N ARG A 8 2.32 12.40 -11.90
CA ARG A 8 1.39 11.27 -11.86
C ARG A 8 1.23 10.68 -10.45
N ASN A 9 2.32 10.55 -9.70
CA ASN A 9 2.26 10.13 -8.31
C ASN A 9 1.53 11.15 -7.45
N PHE A 10 1.81 12.44 -7.64
CA PHE A 10 1.11 13.52 -6.96
C PHE A 10 -0.41 13.51 -7.23
N LEU A 11 -0.81 13.32 -8.49
CA LEU A 11 -2.22 13.18 -8.87
C LEU A 11 -2.89 11.94 -8.23
N ARG A 12 -2.13 10.85 -8.07
CA ARG A 12 -2.61 9.64 -7.39
C ARG A 12 -2.76 9.88 -5.88
N GLU A 13 -1.77 10.53 -5.27
CA GLU A 13 -1.78 10.95 -3.86
C GLU A 13 -2.97 11.88 -3.57
N TYR A 14 -3.21 12.86 -4.46
CA TYR A 14 -4.38 13.74 -4.41
C TYR A 14 -5.69 12.97 -4.51
N LYS A 15 -5.80 11.98 -5.41
CA LYS A 15 -7.03 11.18 -5.56
C LYS A 15 -7.38 10.43 -4.27
N GLU A 16 -6.39 9.97 -3.53
CA GLU A 16 -6.53 9.22 -2.27
C GLU A 16 -6.75 10.10 -1.03
N SER A 17 -6.52 11.41 -1.13
CA SER A 17 -6.70 12.37 -0.03
C SER A 17 -8.20 12.64 0.27
N PRO A 18 -8.56 12.88 1.56
CA PRO A 18 -9.93 13.18 2.00
C PRO A 18 -10.48 14.46 1.38
N LYS A 19 -11.82 14.56 1.32
CA LYS A 19 -12.53 15.64 0.62
C LYS A 19 -12.15 17.06 1.10
N ILE A 20 -11.80 17.21 2.38
CA ILE A 20 -11.45 18.49 3.00
C ILE A 20 -10.08 18.97 2.51
N GLU A 21 -9.06 18.09 2.52
CA GLU A 21 -7.73 18.39 2.00
C GLU A 21 -7.76 18.72 0.49
N LYS A 22 -8.63 18.07 -0.28
CA LYS A 22 -8.85 18.38 -1.70
C LYS A 22 -9.37 19.80 -1.94
N LEU A 23 -10.16 20.33 -1.01
CA LEU A 23 -10.75 21.66 -1.12
C LEU A 23 -9.72 22.74 -0.78
N SER A 24 -8.89 22.52 0.24
CA SER A 24 -7.76 23.39 0.59
C SER A 24 -6.76 23.51 -0.56
N PHE A 25 -6.65 22.49 -1.42
CA PHE A 25 -5.80 22.54 -2.59
C PHE A 25 -6.33 23.48 -3.69
N LEU A 26 -7.64 23.69 -3.80
CA LEU A 26 -8.21 24.46 -4.91
C LEU A 26 -8.04 25.97 -4.71
N ALA A 27 -8.14 26.44 -3.47
CA ALA A 27 -8.13 27.86 -3.15
C ALA A 27 -6.84 28.59 -3.57
N PRO A 28 -5.62 28.09 -3.28
CA PRO A 28 -4.37 28.75 -3.69
C PRO A 28 -4.23 28.91 -5.21
N PHE A 29 -4.72 27.94 -6.01
CA PHE A 29 -4.67 28.06 -7.47
C PHE A 29 -5.69 29.06 -8.02
N LEU A 30 -6.87 29.15 -7.40
CA LEU A 30 -7.86 30.16 -7.78
C LEU A 30 -7.35 31.57 -7.46
N ILE A 31 -6.73 31.75 -6.30
CA ILE A 31 -6.10 33.03 -5.90
C ILE A 31 -4.99 33.38 -6.91
N LEU A 32 -4.07 32.46 -7.19
CA LEU A 32 -2.99 32.67 -8.17
C LEU A 32 -3.53 33.04 -9.56
N LEU A 33 -4.63 32.41 -9.99
CA LEU A 33 -5.25 32.71 -11.29
C LEU A 33 -5.79 34.14 -11.33
N ILE A 34 -6.45 34.59 -10.26
CA ILE A 34 -6.95 35.97 -10.13
C ILE A 34 -5.79 36.96 -10.12
N GLU A 35 -4.71 36.67 -9.37
CA GLU A 35 -3.52 37.50 -9.31
C GLU A 35 -2.83 37.63 -10.67
N CYS A 36 -2.74 36.55 -11.45
CA CYS A 36 -2.22 36.60 -12.82
C CYS A 36 -3.04 37.51 -13.74
N ILE A 37 -4.38 37.49 -13.61
CA ILE A 37 -5.27 38.38 -14.38
C ILE A 37 -5.04 39.84 -13.97
N LEU A 38 -4.96 40.12 -12.66
CA LEU A 38 -4.69 41.46 -12.14
C LEU A 38 -3.33 41.98 -12.60
N LEU A 39 -2.31 41.12 -12.58
CA LEU A 39 -0.96 41.47 -13.01
C LEU A 39 -0.93 41.78 -14.51
N ALA A 40 -1.58 40.96 -15.35
CA ALA A 40 -1.68 41.21 -16.79
C ALA A 40 -2.37 42.57 -17.06
N HIS A 41 -3.47 42.83 -16.37
CA HIS A 41 -4.20 44.09 -16.52
C HIS A 41 -3.38 45.31 -16.06
N ALA A 42 -2.67 45.20 -14.93
CA ALA A 42 -1.82 46.27 -14.41
C ALA A 42 -0.62 46.57 -15.33
N ILE A 43 -0.08 45.55 -16.01
CA ILE A 43 0.97 45.69 -17.02
C ILE A 43 0.45 46.49 -18.22
N ASP A 44 -0.76 46.17 -18.72
CA ASP A 44 -1.37 46.89 -19.84
C ASP A 44 -1.60 48.37 -19.53
N LEU A 45 -2.00 48.69 -18.29
CA LEU A 45 -2.19 50.06 -17.81
C LEU A 45 -0.89 50.76 -17.36
N LYS A 46 0.24 50.04 -17.34
CA LYS A 46 1.55 50.52 -16.86
C LYS A 46 1.53 51.05 -15.41
N GLU A 47 0.69 50.47 -14.56
CA GLU A 47 0.56 50.86 -13.17
C GLU A 47 1.66 50.23 -12.29
N VAL A 48 2.83 50.87 -12.29
CA VAL A 48 4.07 50.32 -11.68
C VAL A 48 3.89 49.86 -10.22
N TYR A 49 3.14 50.61 -9.40
CA TYR A 49 2.89 50.25 -8.01
C TYR A 49 1.99 49.02 -7.87
N VAL A 50 0.96 48.89 -8.70
CA VAL A 50 0.06 47.73 -8.71
C VAL A 50 0.82 46.50 -9.19
N ILE A 51 1.62 46.63 -10.25
CA ILE A 51 2.50 45.56 -10.74
C ILE A 51 3.40 45.05 -9.63
N LEU A 52 4.06 45.93 -8.87
CA LEU A 52 4.96 45.54 -7.80
C LEU A 52 4.24 44.79 -6.68
N LEU A 53 3.09 45.31 -6.21
CA LEU A 53 2.31 44.68 -5.13
C LEU A 53 1.74 43.33 -5.55
N THR A 54 1.18 43.24 -6.77
CA THR A 54 0.63 41.99 -7.29
C THR A 54 1.74 40.97 -7.55
N ALA A 55 2.93 41.38 -7.98
CA ALA A 55 4.06 40.46 -8.13
C ALA A 55 4.49 39.84 -6.79
N VAL A 56 4.47 40.61 -5.69
CA VAL A 56 4.75 40.07 -4.35
C VAL A 56 3.68 39.07 -3.92
N LEU A 57 2.40 39.37 -4.18
CA LEU A 57 1.30 38.45 -3.90
C LEU A 57 1.45 37.12 -4.64
N VAL A 58 1.79 37.17 -5.93
CA VAL A 58 2.06 35.97 -6.75
C VAL A 58 3.15 35.10 -6.13
N ILE A 59 4.23 35.70 -5.61
CA ILE A 59 5.31 34.95 -4.94
C ILE A 59 4.78 34.24 -3.69
N ILE A 60 3.97 34.92 -2.88
CA ILE A 60 3.36 34.36 -1.67
C ILE A 60 2.43 33.20 -2.04
N SER A 61 1.57 33.36 -3.04
CA SER A 61 0.66 32.29 -3.48
C SER A 61 1.40 31.08 -4.06
N VAL A 62 2.51 31.29 -4.78
CA VAL A 62 3.37 30.18 -5.21
C VAL A 62 3.97 29.44 -4.01
N ALA A 63 4.45 30.18 -2.99
CA ALA A 63 4.98 29.57 -1.77
C ALA A 63 3.90 28.77 -1.02
N GLU A 64 2.67 29.28 -0.94
CA GLU A 64 1.53 28.59 -0.33
C GLU A 64 1.21 27.28 -1.06
N ILE A 65 1.18 27.28 -2.39
CA ILE A 65 0.98 26.06 -3.18
C ILE A 65 2.05 25.01 -2.86
N ILE A 66 3.31 25.42 -2.73
CA ILE A 66 4.41 24.53 -2.38
C ILE A 66 4.22 23.95 -0.97
N LEU A 67 3.86 24.77 0.01
CA LEU A 67 3.64 24.32 1.39
C LEU A 67 2.48 23.32 1.49
N VAL A 68 1.33 23.62 0.89
CA VAL A 68 0.17 22.72 0.88
C VAL A 68 0.51 21.40 0.18
N THR A 69 1.28 21.46 -0.91
CA THR A 69 1.78 20.27 -1.62
C THR A 69 2.65 19.39 -0.71
N LEU A 70 3.54 19.98 0.09
CA LEU A 70 4.40 19.26 1.03
C LEU A 70 3.59 18.63 2.17
N GLU A 71 2.62 19.35 2.72
CA GLU A 71 1.76 18.88 3.80
C GLU A 71 0.94 17.65 3.37
N ILE A 72 0.36 17.68 2.16
CA ILE A 72 -0.36 16.53 1.59
C ILE A 72 0.57 15.34 1.40
N HIS A 73 1.79 15.56 0.91
CA HIS A 73 2.75 14.48 0.73
C HIS A 73 3.12 13.83 2.07
N GLU A 74 3.34 14.64 3.10
CA GLU A 74 3.66 14.15 4.43
C GLU A 74 2.50 13.38 5.07
N GLU A 75 1.27 13.88 4.91
CA GLU A 75 0.07 13.23 5.42
C GLU A 75 -0.25 11.92 4.66
N HIS A 76 -0.05 11.89 3.33
CA HIS A 76 -0.17 10.67 2.53
C HIS A 76 0.87 9.63 2.98
N GLN A 77 2.13 10.05 3.14
CA GLN A 77 3.20 9.19 3.67
C GLN A 77 2.86 8.68 5.07
N ARG A 78 2.34 9.52 5.96
CA ARG A 78 1.95 9.13 7.32
C ARG A 78 0.83 8.08 7.31
N ARG A 79 -0.20 8.27 6.48
CA ARG A 79 -1.33 7.32 6.37
C ARG A 79 -0.95 6.00 5.71
N ASN A 80 -0.07 6.06 4.72
CA ASN A 80 0.33 4.87 3.97
C ASN A 80 1.65 4.25 4.47
N PHE A 81 2.27 4.83 5.49
CA PHE A 81 3.56 4.38 6.02
C PHE A 81 3.54 2.88 6.33
N GLY A 82 2.52 2.40 7.04
CA GLY A 82 2.39 0.99 7.38
C GLY A 82 2.30 0.07 6.15
N LYS A 83 1.57 0.49 5.11
CA LYS A 83 1.45 -0.28 3.87
C LYS A 83 2.76 -0.28 3.07
N ILE A 84 3.40 0.87 2.94
CA ILE A 84 4.67 1.02 2.22
C ILE A 84 5.76 0.22 2.94
N LEU A 85 5.79 0.29 4.27
CA LEU A 85 6.72 -0.49 5.08
C LEU A 85 6.46 -1.99 4.91
N ALA A 86 5.20 -2.43 4.93
CA ALA A 86 4.84 -3.83 4.71
C ALA A 86 5.34 -4.34 3.36
N ILE A 87 5.09 -3.61 2.27
CA ILE A 87 5.56 -3.98 0.93
C ILE A 87 7.09 -4.06 0.89
N LYS A 88 7.79 -3.04 1.40
CA LYS A 88 9.26 -3.04 1.39
C LYS A 88 9.86 -4.17 2.22
N VAL A 89 9.28 -4.46 3.39
CA VAL A 89 9.73 -5.56 4.25
C VAL A 89 9.45 -6.91 3.59
N ASP A 90 8.29 -7.05 2.94
CA ASP A 90 7.92 -8.24 2.18
C ASP A 90 8.90 -8.53 1.04
N ASP A 91 9.14 -7.54 0.17
CA ASP A 91 10.14 -7.64 -0.92
C ASP A 91 11.52 -8.04 -0.36
N PHE A 92 11.93 -7.46 0.76
CA PHE A 92 13.20 -7.77 1.40
C PHE A 92 13.25 -9.21 1.95
N VAL A 93 12.17 -9.70 2.56
CA VAL A 93 12.08 -11.09 3.06
C VAL A 93 12.16 -12.08 1.90
N ILE A 94 11.47 -11.80 0.79
CA ILE A 94 11.50 -12.62 -0.42
C ILE A 94 12.92 -12.69 -1.01
N ASP A 95 13.59 -11.55 -1.15
CA ASP A 95 14.93 -11.45 -1.72
C ASP A 95 16.00 -12.13 -0.82
N SER A 96 15.94 -11.86 0.48
CA SER A 96 16.96 -12.33 1.43
C SER A 96 16.80 -13.81 1.78
N LYS A 97 15.59 -14.37 1.62
CA LYS A 97 15.21 -15.72 2.07
C LYS A 97 15.46 -15.98 3.57
N VAL A 98 15.67 -14.93 4.36
CA VAL A 98 15.92 -15.03 5.80
C VAL A 98 14.58 -15.18 6.51
N LYS A 99 14.44 -16.20 7.34
CA LYS A 99 13.21 -16.43 8.14
C LYS A 99 13.31 -15.91 9.59
N ASN A 100 14.47 -15.39 10.00
CA ASN A 100 14.69 -14.88 11.35
C ASN A 100 14.39 -13.38 11.43
N VAL A 101 13.37 -13.02 12.21
CA VAL A 101 12.90 -11.62 12.39
C VAL A 101 14.03 -10.69 12.81
N LYS A 102 14.84 -11.06 13.80
CA LYS A 102 15.91 -10.20 14.32
C LYS A 102 16.91 -9.84 13.22
N LYS A 103 17.32 -10.86 12.44
CA LYS A 103 18.25 -10.69 11.32
C LYS A 103 17.63 -9.88 10.19
N ILE A 104 16.35 -10.11 9.86
CA ILE A 104 15.60 -9.30 8.89
C ILE A 104 15.63 -7.83 9.30
N VAL A 105 15.29 -7.51 10.55
CA VAL A 105 15.25 -6.13 11.04
C VAL A 105 16.62 -5.47 11.00
N GLU A 106 17.67 -6.18 11.43
CA GLU A 106 19.04 -5.67 11.40
C GLU A 106 19.53 -5.41 9.98
N ASP A 107 19.36 -6.37 9.07
CA ASP A 107 19.80 -6.25 7.68
C ASP A 107 18.94 -5.24 6.89
N PHE A 108 17.64 -5.18 7.17
CA PHE A 108 16.72 -4.18 6.58
C PHE A 108 17.11 -2.77 6.97
N ILE A 109 17.38 -2.51 8.26
CA ILE A 109 17.80 -1.17 8.73
C ILE A 109 19.17 -0.81 8.18
N LYS A 110 20.07 -1.79 8.00
CA LYS A 110 21.37 -1.57 7.36
C LYS A 110 21.22 -1.16 5.89
N LYS A 111 20.25 -1.74 5.17
CA LYS A 111 19.94 -1.42 3.77
C LYS A 111 19.15 -0.10 3.63
N TYR A 112 18.28 0.20 4.59
CA TYR A 112 17.39 1.38 4.61
C TYR A 112 17.52 2.14 5.94
N PRO A 113 18.60 2.95 6.10
CA PRO A 113 18.90 3.63 7.36
C PRO A 113 17.84 4.65 7.77
N GLU A 114 17.00 5.12 6.84
CA GLU A 114 15.88 6.03 7.13
C GLU A 114 14.83 5.42 8.09
N TYR A 115 14.78 4.08 8.22
CA TYR A 115 13.87 3.39 9.15
C TYR A 115 14.50 3.13 10.52
N ARG A 116 15.74 3.57 10.79
CA ARG A 116 16.44 3.29 12.06
C ARG A 116 15.67 3.75 13.30
N LEU A 117 15.05 4.93 13.23
CA LEU A 117 14.23 5.48 14.32
C LEU A 117 12.89 4.75 14.47
N LYS A 118 12.47 3.99 13.45
CA LYS A 118 11.20 3.26 13.38
C LYS A 118 11.40 1.74 13.53
N ARG A 119 12.48 1.32 14.19
CA ARG A 119 12.88 -0.09 14.33
C ARG A 119 11.77 -0.99 14.89
N ASN A 120 10.97 -0.49 15.83
CA ASN A 120 9.86 -1.27 16.40
C ASN A 120 8.75 -1.53 15.37
N GLU A 121 8.41 -0.53 14.55
CA GLU A 121 7.44 -0.68 13.47
C GLU A 121 7.94 -1.69 12.43
N VAL A 122 9.23 -1.59 12.04
CA VAL A 122 9.89 -2.57 11.15
C VAL A 122 9.81 -3.98 11.73
N TYR A 123 10.04 -4.15 13.03
CA TYR A 123 9.96 -5.45 13.71
C TYR A 123 8.56 -6.03 13.66
N HIS A 124 7.53 -5.26 14.03
CA HIS A 124 6.15 -5.73 14.00
C HIS A 124 5.70 -6.08 12.58
N THR A 125 6.04 -5.25 11.60
CA THR A 125 5.74 -5.53 10.20
C THR A 125 6.46 -6.78 9.70
N ALA A 126 7.73 -6.99 10.06
CA ALA A 126 8.46 -8.21 9.69
C ALA A 126 7.83 -9.48 10.29
N CYS A 127 7.36 -9.42 11.54
CA CYS A 127 6.61 -10.51 12.15
C CYS A 127 5.33 -10.82 11.36
N GLN A 128 4.53 -9.80 11.05
CA GLN A 128 3.28 -9.95 10.31
C GLN A 128 3.51 -10.56 8.93
N VAL A 129 4.48 -10.03 8.18
CA VAL A 129 4.87 -10.56 6.86
C VAL A 129 5.24 -12.03 6.95
N LEU A 130 6.13 -12.41 7.88
CA LEU A 130 6.55 -13.80 8.02
C LEU A 130 5.41 -14.74 8.43
N GLU A 131 4.48 -14.27 9.25
CA GLU A 131 3.28 -15.02 9.62
C GLU A 131 2.39 -15.25 8.40
N THR A 132 2.15 -14.23 7.57
CA THR A 132 1.41 -14.36 6.31
C THR A 132 2.07 -15.37 5.36
N HIS A 133 3.39 -15.29 5.14
CA HIS A 133 4.13 -16.27 4.34
C HIS A 133 3.99 -17.70 4.86
N LYS A 134 4.02 -17.86 6.19
CA LYS A 134 3.85 -19.17 6.84
C LYS A 134 2.43 -19.71 6.64
N GLU A 135 1.41 -18.87 6.78
CA GLU A 135 0.02 -19.27 6.51
C GLU A 135 -0.18 -19.67 5.05
N GLU A 136 0.36 -18.90 4.10
CA GLU A 136 0.32 -19.23 2.67
C GLU A 136 1.03 -20.55 2.36
N GLU A 137 2.20 -20.82 2.96
CA GLU A 137 2.90 -22.10 2.84
C GLU A 137 2.05 -23.27 3.37
N ILE A 138 1.35 -23.07 4.49
CA ILE A 138 0.46 -24.08 5.08
C ILE A 138 -0.74 -24.34 4.15
N GLU A 139 -1.34 -23.29 3.61
CA GLU A 139 -2.47 -23.39 2.69
C GLU A 139 -2.10 -24.08 1.37
N LYS A 140 -0.95 -23.76 0.78
CA LYS A 140 -0.45 -24.45 -0.42
C LYS A 140 -0.29 -25.95 -0.16
N LYS A 141 0.35 -26.34 0.95
CA LYS A 141 0.50 -27.75 1.35
C LYS A 141 -0.84 -28.43 1.61
N LEU A 142 -1.77 -27.74 2.28
CA LEU A 142 -3.13 -28.22 2.51
C LEU A 142 -3.82 -28.54 1.19
N MET A 143 -3.75 -27.64 0.22
CA MET A 143 -4.36 -27.80 -1.09
C MET A 143 -3.74 -28.95 -1.89
N GLU A 144 -2.42 -29.12 -1.84
CA GLU A 144 -1.75 -30.26 -2.47
C GLU A 144 -2.18 -31.59 -1.86
N ASP A 145 -2.18 -31.68 -0.53
CA ASP A 145 -2.58 -32.89 0.21
C ASP A 145 -4.05 -33.23 -0.06
N LEU A 146 -4.93 -32.22 -0.04
CA LEU A 146 -6.36 -32.37 -0.31
C LEU A 146 -6.62 -32.83 -1.75
N ASN A 147 -5.95 -32.23 -2.73
CA ASN A 147 -6.05 -32.64 -4.14
C ASN A 147 -5.59 -34.08 -4.36
N LYS A 148 -4.46 -34.48 -3.76
CA LYS A 148 -3.96 -35.87 -3.80
C LYS A 148 -4.96 -36.82 -3.15
N PHE A 149 -5.58 -36.43 -2.04
CA PHE A 149 -6.55 -37.25 -1.32
C PHE A 149 -7.85 -37.44 -2.12
N ILE A 150 -8.40 -36.37 -2.72
CA ILE A 150 -9.62 -36.44 -3.54
C ILE A 150 -9.38 -37.28 -4.80
N LYS A 151 -8.23 -37.11 -5.46
CA LYS A 151 -7.87 -37.93 -6.65
C LYS A 151 -7.85 -39.42 -6.36
N LYS A 152 -7.39 -39.82 -5.16
CA LYS A 152 -7.37 -41.22 -4.71
C LYS A 152 -8.77 -41.73 -4.31
N ASN A 153 -9.65 -40.86 -3.83
CA ASN A 153 -10.95 -41.21 -3.26
C ASN A 153 -12.14 -40.64 -4.07
N LYS A 154 -12.13 -40.83 -5.40
CA LYS A 154 -13.12 -40.22 -6.31
C LYS A 154 -14.59 -40.55 -5.98
N LYS A 155 -14.84 -41.73 -5.39
CA LYS A 155 -16.19 -42.23 -5.08
C LYS A 155 -16.79 -41.64 -3.79
N MET A 156 -15.98 -41.07 -2.90
CA MET A 156 -16.47 -40.51 -1.64
C MET A 156 -17.26 -39.22 -1.87
N ASN A 157 -18.28 -38.98 -1.04
CA ASN A 157 -18.99 -37.71 -1.03
C ASN A 157 -18.18 -36.61 -0.29
N VAL A 158 -18.58 -35.34 -0.43
CA VAL A 158 -17.85 -34.20 0.15
C VAL A 158 -17.69 -34.34 1.67
N ASN A 159 -18.75 -34.74 2.38
CA ASN A 159 -18.74 -34.87 3.83
C ASN A 159 -17.81 -35.98 4.32
N GLU A 160 -17.78 -37.12 3.61
CA GLU A 160 -16.86 -38.23 3.85
C GLU A 160 -15.41 -37.82 3.63
N ILE A 161 -15.14 -37.10 2.53
CA ILE A 161 -13.81 -36.58 2.22
C ILE A 161 -13.34 -35.66 3.35
N VAL A 162 -14.13 -34.67 3.74
CA VAL A 162 -13.78 -33.70 4.79
C VAL A 162 -13.53 -34.41 6.12
N LYS A 163 -14.44 -35.30 6.54
CA LYS A 163 -14.32 -36.04 7.81
C LYS A 163 -13.08 -36.94 7.82
N THR A 164 -12.82 -37.65 6.73
CA THR A 164 -11.71 -38.63 6.65
C THR A 164 -10.37 -37.93 6.49
N PHE A 165 -10.32 -36.85 5.71
CA PHE A 165 -9.12 -36.03 5.52
C PHE A 165 -8.69 -35.33 6.81
N ILE A 166 -9.62 -34.73 7.56
CA ILE A 166 -9.32 -34.09 8.84
C ILE A 166 -8.90 -35.13 9.89
N LYS A 167 -9.56 -36.29 9.92
CA LYS A 167 -9.18 -37.40 10.83
C LYS A 167 -7.74 -37.87 10.57
N LYS A 168 -7.32 -37.94 9.29
CA LYS A 168 -5.97 -38.36 8.89
C LYS A 168 -4.93 -37.25 9.03
N ASN A 169 -5.32 -35.98 8.86
CA ASN A 169 -4.44 -34.81 8.91
C ASN A 169 -4.88 -33.83 10.00
N GLN A 170 -4.69 -34.22 11.26
CA GLN A 170 -5.12 -33.41 12.41
C GLN A 170 -4.52 -31.99 12.43
N LYS A 171 -3.33 -31.79 11.83
CA LYS A 171 -2.69 -30.48 11.64
C LYS A 171 -3.58 -29.44 10.94
N TYR A 172 -4.58 -29.88 10.16
CA TYR A 172 -5.48 -29.01 9.40
C TYR A 172 -6.86 -28.83 10.04
N LYS A 173 -7.06 -29.25 11.29
CA LYS A 173 -8.36 -29.20 11.97
C LYS A 173 -8.97 -27.79 11.98
N ASN A 174 -8.15 -26.76 12.14
CA ASN A 174 -8.59 -25.36 12.16
C ASN A 174 -8.98 -24.81 10.78
N TYR A 175 -8.72 -25.54 9.70
CA TYR A 175 -9.03 -25.14 8.32
C TYR A 175 -10.26 -25.87 7.77
N ARG A 176 -11.11 -26.43 8.64
CA ARG A 176 -12.26 -27.26 8.25
C ARG A 176 -13.15 -26.60 7.19
N ASP A 177 -13.48 -25.33 7.39
CA ASP A 177 -14.40 -24.61 6.50
C ASP A 177 -13.77 -24.40 5.12
N LYS A 178 -12.51 -23.96 5.07
CA LYS A 178 -11.71 -23.88 3.83
C LYS A 178 -11.60 -25.22 3.11
N ILE A 179 -11.40 -26.32 3.85
CA ILE A 179 -11.35 -27.67 3.28
C ILE A 179 -12.69 -28.06 2.65
N TYR A 180 -13.80 -27.76 3.32
CA TYR A 180 -15.15 -28.05 2.82
C TYR A 180 -15.43 -27.28 1.51
N GLU A 181 -15.24 -25.96 1.50
CA GLU A 181 -15.44 -25.12 0.32
C GLU A 181 -14.60 -25.60 -0.87
N LYS A 182 -13.31 -25.86 -0.65
CA LYS A 182 -12.43 -26.34 -1.71
C LYS A 182 -12.74 -27.75 -2.19
N THR A 183 -13.19 -28.63 -1.30
CA THR A 183 -13.65 -29.97 -1.70
C THR A 183 -14.87 -29.87 -2.62
N CYS A 184 -15.83 -28.99 -2.31
CA CYS A 184 -16.98 -28.70 -3.17
C CYS A 184 -16.54 -28.18 -4.55
N GLU A 185 -15.66 -27.19 -4.60
CA GLU A 185 -15.14 -26.65 -5.87
C GLU A 185 -14.46 -27.73 -6.73
N ILE A 186 -13.60 -28.55 -6.13
CA ILE A 186 -12.85 -29.59 -6.83
C ILE A 186 -13.78 -30.68 -7.36
N LYS A 187 -14.79 -31.11 -6.59
CA LYS A 187 -15.78 -32.10 -7.05
C LYS A 187 -16.65 -31.53 -8.17
N ARG A 188 -17.06 -30.26 -8.09
CA ARG A 188 -17.85 -29.60 -9.13
C ARG A 188 -17.10 -29.46 -10.46
N LYS A 189 -15.76 -29.32 -10.43
CA LYS A 189 -14.92 -29.30 -11.65
C LYS A 189 -14.63 -30.69 -12.26
N ASN A 190 -14.84 -31.76 -11.50
CA ASN A 190 -14.55 -33.15 -11.93
C ASN A 190 -15.80 -33.94 -12.32
N ASN A 191 -17.00 -33.37 -12.14
CA ASN A 191 -18.27 -33.86 -12.68
C ASN A 191 -18.57 -33.12 -13.99
#